data_AF-A0A7J7WGG0-F1
#
_entry.id   AF-A0A7J7WGG0-F1
#
_cell.length_a   1.000
_cell.length_b   1.000
_cell.length_c   1.000
_cell.angle_alpha   90.00
_cell.angle_beta   90.00
_cell.angle_gamma   90.00
#
_symmetry.space_group_name_H-M   'P 1'
#
loop_
_entity.id
_entity.type
_entity.pdbx_description
1 polymer ?
#
loop_
_entity_poly.entity_id
_entity_poly.type
_entity_poly.pdbx_seq_one_letter_code
_entity_poly.pdbx_strand_id
1 'polypeptide(L)'
;MKYRPPKTKFFFTAMPQTIFLSPGITFTLPIIFRPLEEKEYTDQLWFEKEEGKFFVDLRATLPCHSLICPPSLQLPMCAMGDMAEAWFCLDNVGDLPTFFTWEFSSPFQMLPSTGLLQPGQACQIKVTFQPLMAIIYEVQATCWYGEGSKQKSSIQLQAAGKCAQLLVSIKGPEDQDVEGFQKVLHFGSVAVGCTAERQIKLYNPSVVSAPFRIEVAQDMLPKDQAFSCPTACGIVPPGKKKYVSVFFHPKTLDVKTMDYVTVMPSGCASQTLVKVVGFCRGPDVSLQHYCINFSWIHLGERSEQSLWIENKSDCTAHFQFAIDCQESVFSIRPTFGTLVGKARMTLLCAFQPTHPIIYFRRVACLIHHQDPLFLDLIGTCHSDSTKPAILKPQHLVWYRTHLARGLTLYPPDILGQMLSEKKLEQDKNGALMIPMEDLEDVPAPQYPIIPPMTEYFYDGTKDLAIFPPPVSLEPVEVDFGACTGPEDPNPVPLCLVNHTKGRIIVVWTHRSNCPFWVTPETCDVPPLKSTAMRLHFHPPHPNSLYVVELEAFAIYKVCADTQDGEGGFSGPEPEWQDGV
;
A
#
# COMPACT_ATOMS: atom_id res chain seq x y z
N MET A 1 87.05 49.03 18.28
CA MET A 1 87.12 47.62 17.84
C MET A 1 87.98 47.53 16.59
N LYS A 2 88.88 46.55 16.49
CA LYS A 2 89.67 46.26 15.28
C LYS A 2 89.21 44.93 14.70
N TYR A 3 89.25 44.76 13.38
CA TYR A 3 88.98 43.47 12.74
C TYR A 3 90.17 43.04 11.90
N ARG A 4 90.34 41.72 11.75
CA ARG A 4 91.31 41.12 10.85
C ARG A 4 90.59 40.70 9.58
N PRO A 5 91.15 40.96 8.39
CA PRO A 5 90.49 40.57 7.15
C PRO A 5 90.42 39.03 7.07
N PRO A 6 89.49 38.49 6.26
CA PRO A 6 89.39 37.05 6.01
C PRO A 6 90.74 36.49 5.55
N LYS A 7 91.06 35.25 5.93
CA LYS A 7 92.37 34.64 5.62
C LYS A 7 92.49 34.23 4.16
N THR A 8 91.37 33.91 3.53
CA THR A 8 91.30 33.45 2.16
C THR A 8 91.16 34.62 1.20
N LYS A 9 91.64 34.41 -0.03
CA LYS A 9 91.52 35.38 -1.14
C LYS A 9 90.11 35.45 -1.76
N PHE A 10 89.10 34.83 -1.16
CA PHE A 10 87.75 34.71 -1.73
C PHE A 10 86.77 35.65 -1.05
N PHE A 11 87.01 36.00 0.21
CA PHE A 11 86.26 37.01 0.95
C PHE A 11 87.12 38.25 1.14
N PHE A 12 86.65 39.37 0.63
CA PHE A 12 87.31 40.67 0.78
C PHE A 12 86.46 41.56 1.65
N THR A 13 87.10 42.46 2.37
CA THR A 13 86.43 43.54 3.09
C THR A 13 87.31 44.78 3.00
N ALA A 14 86.77 45.94 3.37
CA ALA A 14 87.56 47.17 3.39
C ALA A 14 88.82 47.00 4.26
N MET A 15 89.89 47.75 3.94
CA MET A 15 91.15 47.71 4.68
C MET A 15 90.89 47.86 6.19
N PRO A 16 91.54 47.06 7.07
CA PRO A 16 91.31 47.09 8.51
C PRO A 16 91.48 48.50 9.10
N GLN A 17 90.37 49.14 9.44
CA GLN A 17 90.35 50.41 10.16
C GLN A 17 89.79 50.19 11.57
N THR A 18 90.19 51.05 12.51
CA THR A 18 89.64 51.00 13.87
C THR A 18 88.21 51.50 13.83
N ILE A 19 87.27 50.61 14.14
CA ILE A 19 85.84 50.92 14.20
C ILE A 19 85.54 51.51 15.58
N PHE A 20 85.07 52.76 15.61
CA PHE A 20 84.51 53.40 16.80
C PHE A 20 82.98 53.28 16.76
N LEU A 21 82.41 52.56 17.73
CA LEU A 21 80.98 52.30 17.84
C LEU A 21 80.49 52.89 19.16
N SER A 22 79.67 53.94 19.09
CA SER A 22 78.99 54.49 20.26
C SER A 22 77.70 53.72 20.55
N PRO A 23 77.20 53.74 21.80
CA PRO A 23 75.94 53.09 22.15
C PRO A 23 74.78 53.57 21.25
N GLY A 24 74.01 52.63 20.70
CA GLY A 24 72.87 52.92 19.82
C GLY A 24 73.20 53.13 18.34
N ILE A 25 74.48 53.07 17.94
CA ILE A 25 74.90 53.20 16.54
C ILE A 25 75.16 51.82 15.92
N THR A 26 74.62 51.59 14.72
CA THR A 26 74.88 50.40 13.90
C THR A 26 75.99 50.68 12.89
N PHE A 27 76.97 49.77 12.77
CA PHE A 27 78.01 49.82 11.74
C PHE A 27 77.84 48.64 10.78
N THR A 28 77.81 48.94 9.47
CA THR A 28 77.72 47.93 8.42
C THR A 28 79.09 47.73 7.79
N LEU A 29 79.66 46.53 7.93
CA LEU A 29 80.90 46.16 7.28
C LEU A 29 80.60 45.37 6.00
N PRO A 30 80.90 45.90 4.80
CA PRO A 30 80.70 45.15 3.57
C PRO A 30 81.71 44.02 3.44
N ILE A 31 81.22 42.84 3.09
CA ILE A 31 82.02 41.65 2.74
C ILE A 31 81.71 41.32 1.29
N ILE A 32 82.75 41.28 0.45
CA ILE A 32 82.65 40.98 -0.98
C ILE A 32 83.17 39.56 -1.19
N PHE A 33 82.31 38.67 -1.68
CA PHE A 33 82.68 37.31 -2.06
C PHE A 33 82.99 37.25 -3.57
N ARG A 34 84.14 36.69 -3.94
CA ARG A 34 84.54 36.43 -5.35
C ARG A 34 84.99 34.99 -5.50
N PRO A 35 84.11 34.07 -5.96
CA PRO A 35 84.49 32.68 -6.19
C PRO A 35 85.43 32.55 -7.39
N LEU A 36 86.31 31.55 -7.34
CA LEU A 36 87.19 31.17 -8.47
C LEU A 36 86.85 29.80 -9.05
N GLU A 37 86.18 28.95 -8.27
CA GLU A 37 85.78 27.59 -8.60
C GLU A 37 84.38 27.33 -7.99
N GLU A 38 83.64 26.40 -8.56
CA GLU A 38 82.33 25.99 -8.05
C GLU A 38 82.51 25.00 -6.88
N LYS A 39 82.79 25.54 -5.69
CA LYS A 39 82.94 24.78 -4.45
C LYS A 39 82.50 25.60 -3.24
N GLU A 40 82.34 24.93 -2.10
CA GLU A 40 82.07 25.60 -0.84
C GLU A 40 83.31 26.37 -0.34
N TYR A 41 83.08 27.56 0.20
CA TYR A 41 84.14 28.38 0.80
C TYR A 41 83.80 28.71 2.25
N THR A 42 84.75 28.46 3.13
CA THR A 42 84.65 28.82 4.55
C THR A 42 85.81 29.73 4.93
N ASP A 43 85.52 30.80 5.65
CA ASP A 43 86.52 31.68 6.25
C ASP A 43 85.98 32.24 7.56
N GLN A 44 86.81 32.97 8.29
CA GLN A 44 86.45 33.58 9.56
C GLN A 44 86.91 35.02 9.61
N LEU A 45 85.98 35.91 9.94
CA LEU A 45 86.28 37.31 10.18
C LEU A 45 86.44 37.55 11.68
N TRP A 46 87.66 37.86 12.12
CA TRP A 46 87.99 38.04 13.54
C TRP A 46 87.86 39.49 13.98
N PHE A 47 87.19 39.71 15.11
CA PHE A 47 87.03 41.00 15.77
C PHE A 47 87.75 41.01 17.12
N GLU A 48 88.41 42.12 17.41
CA GLU A 48 89.19 42.35 18.62
C GLU A 48 88.73 43.67 19.28
N LYS A 49 88.20 43.55 20.50
CA LYS A 49 87.79 44.66 21.38
C LYS A 49 88.57 44.58 22.69
N GLU A 50 88.51 45.62 23.51
CA GLU A 50 89.23 45.66 24.81
C GLU A 50 88.87 44.50 25.73
N GLU A 51 87.62 44.01 25.65
CA GLU A 51 87.07 42.93 26.47
C GLU A 51 87.35 41.52 25.94
N GLY A 52 87.91 41.36 24.73
CA GLY A 52 88.19 40.04 24.14
C GLY A 52 88.07 39.96 22.62
N LYS A 53 88.17 38.74 22.10
CA LYS A 53 88.10 38.43 20.66
C LYS A 53 86.92 37.51 20.36
N PHE A 54 86.25 37.75 19.25
CA PHE A 54 85.24 36.86 18.69
C PHE A 54 85.40 36.79 17.17
N PHE A 55 84.76 35.85 16.52
CA PHE A 55 84.77 35.75 15.07
C PHE A 55 83.36 35.52 14.51
N VAL A 56 83.20 35.87 13.24
CA VAL A 56 82.01 35.57 12.45
C VAL A 56 82.44 34.59 11.37
N ASP A 57 81.78 33.42 11.32
CA ASP A 57 81.98 32.45 10.25
C ASP A 57 81.41 33.03 8.94
N LEU A 58 82.25 33.05 7.91
CA LEU A 58 81.85 33.36 6.54
C LEU A 58 81.74 32.04 5.80
N ARG A 59 80.53 31.70 5.36
CA ARG A 59 80.28 30.49 4.57
C ARG A 59 79.60 30.89 3.27
N ALA A 60 80.21 30.54 2.15
CA ALA A 60 79.56 30.54 0.85
C ALA A 60 79.33 29.08 0.47
N THR A 61 78.11 28.62 0.69
CA THR A 61 77.65 27.27 0.33
C THR A 61 77.13 27.28 -1.11
N LEU A 62 77.20 26.12 -1.77
CA LEU A 62 76.56 25.98 -3.07
C LEU A 62 75.04 25.92 -2.88
N PRO A 63 74.25 26.50 -3.82
CA PRO A 63 72.82 26.32 -3.81
C PRO A 63 72.48 24.83 -3.78
N CYS A 64 71.61 24.42 -2.85
CA CYS A 64 71.23 23.03 -2.71
C CYS A 64 69.71 22.82 -2.81
N HIS A 65 69.31 21.66 -3.31
CA HIS A 65 67.93 21.22 -3.22
C HIS A 65 67.69 20.65 -1.82
N SER A 66 66.60 21.06 -1.17
CA SER A 66 66.23 20.55 0.15
C SER A 66 64.72 20.60 0.33
N LEU A 67 64.09 19.42 0.39
CA LEU A 67 62.66 19.27 0.66
C LEU A 67 62.43 18.59 2.01
N ILE A 68 61.58 19.20 2.83
CA ILE A 68 61.21 18.67 4.14
C ILE A 68 59.72 18.29 4.14
N CYS A 69 59.43 17.12 4.68
CA CYS A 69 58.09 16.63 4.97
C CYS A 69 58.06 16.07 6.40
N PRO A 70 56.89 15.93 7.05
CA PRO A 70 56.80 15.36 8.37
C PRO A 70 57.23 13.88 8.38
N PRO A 71 57.68 13.35 9.54
CA PRO A 71 58.19 11.98 9.64
C PRO A 71 57.09 10.92 9.49
N SER A 72 55.85 11.25 9.86
CA SER A 72 54.70 10.34 9.72
C SER A 72 53.39 11.10 9.51
N LEU A 73 52.41 10.40 8.94
CA LEU A 73 51.03 10.84 8.78
C LEU A 73 50.10 9.69 9.17
N GLN A 74 49.29 9.91 10.20
CA GLN A 74 48.22 8.99 10.61
C GLN A 74 46.91 9.40 9.93
N LEU A 75 46.35 8.51 9.12
CA LEU A 75 45.04 8.70 8.52
C LEU A 75 43.92 8.18 9.46
N PRO A 76 42.69 8.70 9.32
CA PRO A 76 41.52 8.16 10.03
C PRO A 76 41.31 6.67 9.74
N MET A 77 40.66 5.97 10.67
CA MET A 77 40.23 4.59 10.42
C MET A 77 39.20 4.57 9.28
N CYS A 78 39.34 3.63 8.36
CA CYS A 78 38.50 3.56 7.16
C CYS A 78 37.81 2.21 7.05
N ALA A 79 36.55 2.20 6.62
CA ALA A 79 35.86 0.96 6.29
C ALA A 79 36.45 0.35 5.00
N MET A 80 36.44 -0.98 4.88
CA MET A 80 36.86 -1.65 3.64
C MET A 80 36.00 -1.20 2.45
N GLY A 81 36.66 -0.80 1.36
CA GLY A 81 36.03 -0.29 0.14
C GLY A 81 35.66 1.21 0.18
N ASP A 82 35.71 1.84 1.35
CA ASP A 82 35.50 3.29 1.53
C ASP A 82 36.83 4.07 1.42
N MET A 83 36.77 5.41 1.39
CA MET A 83 37.94 6.27 1.26
C MET A 83 38.12 7.20 2.47
N ALA A 84 39.32 7.23 3.03
CA ALA A 84 39.76 8.24 3.98
C ALA A 84 40.82 9.14 3.36
N GLU A 85 40.91 10.39 3.83
CA GLU A 85 41.87 11.37 3.35
C GLU A 85 42.54 12.14 4.49
N ALA A 86 43.79 12.54 4.26
CA ALA A 86 44.56 13.42 5.13
C ALA A 86 45.54 14.25 4.29
N TRP A 87 46.16 15.26 4.91
CA TRP A 87 47.07 16.17 4.22
C TRP A 87 48.34 16.41 5.03
N PHE A 88 49.43 16.71 4.33
CA PHE A 88 50.66 17.23 4.93
C PHE A 88 51.30 18.28 4.01
N CYS A 89 52.24 19.06 4.54
CA CYS A 89 53.01 20.05 3.77
C CYS A 89 54.37 19.50 3.37
N LEU A 90 54.74 19.75 2.12
CA LEU A 90 56.08 19.56 1.56
C LEU A 90 56.71 20.92 1.33
N ASP A 91 57.76 21.23 2.08
CA ASP A 91 58.39 22.55 2.09
C ASP A 91 59.73 22.51 1.35
N ASN A 92 59.95 23.44 0.42
CA ASN A 92 61.26 23.67 -0.16
C ASN A 92 62.05 24.66 0.69
N VAL A 93 62.93 24.12 1.54
CA VAL A 93 63.84 24.88 2.40
C VAL A 93 65.23 25.03 1.77
N GLY A 94 65.40 24.58 0.53
CA GLY A 94 66.62 24.75 -0.23
C GLY A 94 66.67 26.07 -1.00
N ASP A 95 67.79 26.29 -1.67
CA ASP A 95 68.08 27.53 -2.41
C ASP A 95 67.67 27.43 -3.89
N LEU A 96 67.32 26.24 -4.36
CA LEU A 96 67.03 25.94 -5.76
C LEU A 96 65.55 25.57 -6.00
N PRO A 97 64.97 25.93 -7.17
CA PRO A 97 63.72 25.34 -7.63
C PRO A 97 63.88 23.83 -7.71
N THR A 98 63.03 23.10 -6.98
CA THR A 98 63.21 21.67 -6.76
C THR A 98 62.00 20.92 -7.28
N PHE A 99 62.23 20.06 -8.27
CA PHE A 99 61.22 19.13 -8.76
C PHE A 99 61.17 17.91 -7.85
N PHE A 100 59.96 17.46 -7.51
CA PHE A 100 59.74 16.29 -6.67
C PHE A 100 58.89 15.24 -7.39
N THR A 101 59.14 13.98 -7.04
CA THR A 101 58.34 12.82 -7.46
C THR A 101 58.08 11.90 -6.28
N TRP A 102 56.82 11.56 -6.03
CA TRP A 102 56.42 10.63 -4.98
C TRP A 102 56.34 9.20 -5.50
N GLU A 103 56.94 8.29 -4.75
CA GLU A 103 56.81 6.86 -4.85
C GLU A 103 56.07 6.34 -3.61
N PHE A 104 54.95 5.67 -3.82
CA PHE A 104 54.05 5.15 -2.79
C PHE A 104 53.41 3.85 -3.27
N SER A 105 52.86 3.06 -2.35
CA SER A 105 52.20 1.79 -2.69
C SER A 105 50.71 1.77 -2.31
N SER A 106 49.96 0.95 -3.06
CA SER A 106 48.56 0.65 -2.75
C SER A 106 48.42 0.10 -1.32
N PRO A 107 47.40 0.48 -0.54
CA PRO A 107 46.17 1.19 -0.92
C PRO A 107 46.21 2.73 -0.80
N PHE A 108 47.39 3.34 -0.75
CA PHE A 108 47.52 4.80 -0.66
C PHE A 108 47.65 5.46 -2.04
N GLN A 109 47.15 6.67 -2.18
CA GLN A 109 47.46 7.56 -3.30
C GLN A 109 47.83 8.95 -2.81
N MET A 110 48.74 9.62 -3.52
CA MET A 110 49.22 10.96 -3.18
C MET A 110 49.00 11.94 -4.32
N LEU A 111 48.44 13.11 -4.02
CA LEU A 111 48.13 14.16 -4.98
C LEU A 111 48.57 15.53 -4.45
N PRO A 112 49.41 16.30 -5.15
CA PRO A 112 50.08 15.94 -6.41
C PRO A 112 51.17 14.87 -6.20
N SER A 113 51.34 13.97 -7.17
CA SER A 113 52.41 12.96 -7.17
C SER A 113 53.75 13.52 -7.68
N THR A 114 53.71 14.59 -8.47
CA THR A 114 54.90 15.32 -8.95
C THR A 114 54.64 16.82 -8.95
N GLY A 115 55.71 17.62 -8.89
CA GLY A 115 55.58 19.07 -8.95
C GLY A 115 56.90 19.79 -8.85
N LEU A 116 56.88 21.10 -9.10
CA LEU A 116 58.04 21.99 -8.95
C LEU A 116 57.75 22.99 -7.82
N LEU A 117 58.63 23.05 -6.82
CA LEU A 117 58.55 24.01 -5.72
C LEU A 117 59.66 25.04 -5.82
N GLN A 118 59.33 26.33 -5.80
CA GLN A 118 60.34 27.39 -5.70
C GLN A 118 60.94 27.46 -4.28
N PRO A 119 62.14 28.02 -4.10
CA PRO A 119 62.72 28.25 -2.78
C PRO A 119 61.75 28.99 -1.85
N GLY A 120 61.56 28.48 -0.63
CA GLY A 120 60.64 29.03 0.37
C GLY A 120 59.16 28.73 0.12
N GLN A 121 58.80 27.99 -0.94
CA GLN A 121 57.41 27.57 -1.18
C GLN A 121 57.08 26.24 -0.49
N ALA A 122 55.80 26.11 -0.11
CA ALA A 122 55.21 24.91 0.43
C ALA A 122 54.10 24.39 -0.50
N CYS A 123 53.97 23.07 -0.61
CA CYS A 123 52.86 22.41 -1.31
C CYS A 123 52.09 21.51 -0.34
N GLN A 124 50.76 21.55 -0.39
CA GLN A 124 49.94 20.57 0.33
C GLN A 124 49.79 19.30 -0.50
N ILE A 125 50.18 18.18 0.10
CA ILE A 125 50.02 16.85 -0.48
C ILE A 125 48.81 16.17 0.19
N LYS A 126 47.82 15.84 -0.61
CA LYS A 126 46.66 15.02 -0.23
C LYS A 126 47.04 13.55 -0.30
N VAL A 127 46.78 12.81 0.78
CA VAL A 127 46.91 11.35 0.84
C VAL A 127 45.52 10.76 0.94
N THR A 128 45.15 9.85 0.02
CA THR A 128 43.92 9.05 0.11
C THR A 128 44.26 7.61 0.44
N PHE A 129 43.37 6.95 1.18
CA PHE A 129 43.50 5.56 1.62
C PHE A 129 42.19 4.81 1.37
N GLN A 130 42.26 3.74 0.59
CA GLN A 130 41.11 2.89 0.25
C GLN A 130 41.43 1.40 0.50
N PRO A 131 41.24 0.90 1.74
CA PRO A 131 41.63 -0.46 2.09
C PRO A 131 40.70 -1.51 1.48
N LEU A 132 41.28 -2.60 0.98
CA LEU A 132 40.54 -3.80 0.58
C LEU A 132 40.46 -4.85 1.70
N MET A 133 41.28 -4.70 2.76
CA MET A 133 41.33 -5.62 3.89
C MET A 133 41.29 -4.87 5.23
N ALA A 134 40.70 -5.48 6.25
CA ALA A 134 40.59 -4.92 7.59
C ALA A 134 41.85 -5.19 8.42
N ILE A 135 42.96 -4.56 8.03
CA ILE A 135 44.27 -4.67 8.70
C ILE A 135 44.84 -3.28 9.01
N ILE A 136 45.91 -3.25 9.79
CA ILE A 136 46.73 -2.05 9.99
C ILE A 136 47.71 -1.97 8.81
N TYR A 137 47.76 -0.80 8.18
CA TYR A 137 48.68 -0.49 7.09
C TYR A 137 49.73 0.50 7.62
N GLU A 138 50.99 0.13 7.45
CA GLU A 138 52.14 0.96 7.76
C GLU A 138 53.11 0.87 6.60
N VAL A 139 53.24 1.98 5.85
CA VAL A 139 53.94 2.02 4.57
C VAL A 139 54.78 3.28 4.49
N GLN A 140 56.02 3.16 3.99
CA GLN A 140 56.88 4.30 3.71
C GLN A 140 56.62 4.84 2.30
N ALA A 141 56.28 6.12 2.18
CA ALA A 141 56.29 6.85 0.92
C ALA A 141 57.60 7.63 0.77
N THR A 142 58.18 7.62 -0.42
CA THR A 142 59.48 8.25 -0.70
C THR A 142 59.32 9.36 -1.73
N CYS A 143 59.76 10.56 -1.37
CA CYS A 143 59.87 11.71 -2.26
C CYS A 143 61.28 11.76 -2.82
N TRP A 144 61.42 11.57 -4.13
CA TRP A 144 62.66 11.73 -4.88
C TRP A 144 62.78 13.15 -5.42
N TYR A 145 63.94 13.78 -5.23
CA TYR A 145 64.18 15.15 -5.67
C TYR A 145 65.67 15.42 -5.93
N GLY A 146 65.97 16.64 -6.41
CA GLY A 146 67.32 17.09 -6.72
C GLY A 146 67.86 16.56 -8.05
N GLU A 147 69.08 16.95 -8.39
CA GLU A 147 69.70 16.63 -9.68
C GLU A 147 69.81 15.11 -9.90
N GLY A 148 69.21 14.63 -10.98
CA GLY A 148 69.10 13.20 -11.30
C GLY A 148 68.34 12.34 -10.27
N SER A 149 67.44 12.92 -9.47
CA SER A 149 66.63 12.21 -8.45
C SER A 149 67.47 11.46 -7.40
N LYS A 150 68.63 12.00 -7.03
CA LYS A 150 69.56 11.34 -6.10
C LYS A 150 69.27 11.61 -4.63
N GLN A 151 68.51 12.67 -4.32
CA GLN A 151 68.11 12.98 -2.95
C GLN A 151 66.72 12.42 -2.67
N LYS A 152 66.49 12.06 -1.40
CA LYS A 152 65.22 11.50 -0.97
C LYS A 152 64.78 12.04 0.39
N SER A 153 63.48 12.20 0.54
CA SER A 153 62.79 12.42 1.81
C SER A 153 61.73 11.33 1.95
N SER A 154 61.38 10.95 3.16
CA SER A 154 60.43 9.86 3.39
C SER A 154 59.47 10.19 4.52
N ILE A 155 58.24 9.69 4.37
CA ILE A 155 57.18 9.81 5.36
C ILE A 155 56.57 8.43 5.61
N GLN A 156 56.30 8.11 6.88
CA GLN A 156 55.56 6.91 7.27
C GLN A 156 54.06 7.17 7.21
N LEU A 157 53.35 6.46 6.35
CA LEU A 157 51.89 6.50 6.23
C LEU A 157 51.29 5.38 7.08
N GLN A 158 50.43 5.76 8.04
CA GLN A 158 49.77 4.82 8.94
C GLN A 158 48.25 4.94 8.81
N ALA A 159 47.57 3.83 8.61
CA ALA A 159 46.11 3.78 8.52
C ALA A 159 45.57 2.42 8.98
N ALA A 160 44.30 2.36 9.35
CA ALA A 160 43.66 1.10 9.74
C ALA A 160 42.39 0.87 8.92
N GLY A 161 42.35 -0.24 8.19
CA GLY A 161 41.14 -0.78 7.60
C GLY A 161 40.30 -1.49 8.66
N LYS A 162 38.99 -1.29 8.64
CA LYS A 162 38.03 -1.95 9.54
C LYS A 162 36.84 -2.52 8.77
N CYS A 163 36.23 -3.57 9.31
CA CYS A 163 34.94 -4.06 8.82
C CYS A 163 33.82 -3.20 9.40
N ALA A 164 33.06 -2.51 8.55
CA ALA A 164 31.78 -1.96 8.97
C ALA A 164 30.82 -3.12 9.33
N GLN A 165 30.04 -2.94 10.38
CA GLN A 165 28.99 -3.88 10.77
C GLN A 165 27.66 -3.13 10.87
N LEU A 166 26.59 -3.77 10.44
CA LEU A 166 25.25 -3.20 10.51
C LEU A 166 24.29 -4.23 11.08
N LEU A 167 23.79 -3.95 12.28
CA LEU A 167 22.80 -4.77 12.95
C LEU A 167 21.41 -4.25 12.64
N VAL A 168 20.58 -5.12 12.08
CA VAL A 168 19.16 -4.85 11.82
C VAL A 168 18.34 -5.37 12.99
N SER A 169 17.40 -4.58 13.50
CA SER A 169 16.47 -4.98 14.55
C SER A 169 15.08 -4.48 14.24
N ILE A 170 14.07 -5.25 14.67
CA ILE A 170 12.66 -4.99 14.40
C ILE A 170 11.91 -5.04 15.73
N LYS A 171 10.89 -4.20 15.90
CA LYS A 171 10.11 -4.16 17.14
C LYS A 171 8.63 -4.12 16.83
N GLY A 172 7.91 -5.11 17.36
CA GLY A 172 6.46 -5.24 17.25
C GLY A 172 5.95 -6.52 17.92
N PRO A 173 4.64 -6.59 18.21
CA PRO A 173 4.05 -7.68 19.00
C PRO A 173 4.11 -9.05 18.32
N GLU A 174 4.14 -9.11 16.98
CA GLU A 174 4.17 -10.36 16.19
C GLU A 174 5.49 -10.56 15.43
N ASP A 175 6.47 -9.68 15.62
CA ASP A 175 7.71 -9.75 14.84
C ASP A 175 8.62 -10.86 15.35
N GLN A 176 9.26 -11.56 14.42
CA GLN A 176 10.29 -12.54 14.75
C GLN A 176 11.66 -11.90 14.56
N ASP A 177 12.25 -11.45 15.68
CA ASP A 177 13.60 -10.89 15.75
C ASP A 177 14.57 -11.91 16.35
N VAL A 178 14.67 -13.09 15.73
CA VAL A 178 15.62 -14.14 16.14
C VAL A 178 17.03 -13.78 15.66
N GLU A 179 18.06 -14.06 16.47
CA GLU A 179 19.47 -13.94 16.05
C GLU A 179 19.76 -14.91 14.88
N GLY A 180 19.77 -14.38 13.65
CA GLY A 180 19.93 -15.15 12.42
C GLY A 180 19.74 -14.29 11.16
N PHE A 181 19.73 -14.93 9.98
CA PHE A 181 19.71 -14.24 8.68
C PHE A 181 18.33 -13.72 8.24
N GLN A 182 17.24 -14.27 8.77
CA GLN A 182 15.87 -13.95 8.34
C GLN A 182 15.06 -13.38 9.49
N LYS A 183 14.70 -12.10 9.37
CA LYS A 183 13.80 -11.40 10.30
C LYS A 183 12.41 -11.28 9.67
N VAL A 184 11.34 -11.30 10.46
CA VAL A 184 9.97 -11.16 9.94
C VAL A 184 9.30 -9.91 10.52
N LEU A 185 8.91 -8.98 9.64
CA LEU A 185 8.20 -7.74 9.97
C LEU A 185 6.73 -7.87 9.60
N HIS A 186 5.87 -7.82 10.61
CA HIS A 186 4.42 -7.96 10.45
C HIS A 186 3.73 -6.60 10.36
N PHE A 187 3.05 -6.31 9.26
CA PHE A 187 2.17 -5.14 9.13
C PHE A 187 0.78 -5.37 9.72
N GLY A 188 0.49 -6.62 10.13
CA GLY A 188 -0.83 -7.01 10.61
C GLY A 188 -1.86 -6.91 9.51
N SER A 189 -3.08 -6.53 9.88
CA SER A 189 -4.16 -6.31 8.94
C SER A 189 -4.34 -4.85 8.60
N VAL A 190 -4.31 -4.53 7.32
CA VAL A 190 -4.44 -3.19 6.78
C VAL A 190 -5.64 -3.16 5.83
N ALA A 191 -6.49 -2.16 5.98
CA ALA A 191 -7.69 -2.06 5.18
C ALA A 191 -7.34 -1.69 3.72
N VAL A 192 -8.09 -2.21 2.76
CA VAL A 192 -7.87 -1.95 1.33
C VAL A 192 -7.87 -0.46 1.04
N GLY A 193 -6.89 0.01 0.25
CA GLY A 193 -6.71 1.43 -0.07
C GLY A 193 -6.05 2.27 1.04
N CYS A 194 -5.83 1.72 2.23
CA CYS A 194 -5.04 2.37 3.29
C CYS A 194 -3.56 2.01 3.17
N THR A 195 -2.71 2.70 3.93
CA THR A 195 -1.27 2.44 3.99
C THR A 195 -0.83 2.30 5.43
N ALA A 196 -0.04 1.28 5.72
CA ALA A 196 0.60 1.12 7.03
C ALA A 196 2.11 1.35 6.92
N GLU A 197 2.67 1.98 7.94
CA GLU A 197 4.10 2.21 8.10
C GLU A 197 4.66 1.37 9.24
N ARG A 198 5.80 0.72 9.01
CA ARG A 198 6.62 0.09 10.04
C ARG A 198 8.07 0.49 9.87
N GLN A 199 8.83 0.49 10.97
CA GLN A 199 10.22 0.90 10.95
C GLN A 199 11.18 -0.25 11.26
N ILE A 200 12.26 -0.31 10.50
CA ILE A 200 13.41 -1.17 10.72
C ILE A 200 14.52 -0.33 11.34
N LYS A 201 15.15 -0.80 12.41
CA LYS A 201 16.25 -0.10 13.08
C LYS A 201 17.59 -0.67 12.66
N LEU A 202 18.43 0.19 12.11
CA LEU A 202 19.83 -0.07 11.75
C LEU A 202 20.75 0.46 12.85
N TYR A 203 21.64 -0.36 13.37
CA TYR A 203 22.61 0.02 14.39
C TYR A 203 24.03 -0.32 13.92
N ASN A 204 24.92 0.65 14.00
CA ASN A 204 26.34 0.46 13.70
C ASN A 204 27.13 0.34 15.01
N PRO A 205 27.53 -0.87 15.45
CA PRO A 205 28.38 -1.06 16.62
C PRO A 205 29.87 -0.79 16.34
N SER A 206 30.26 -0.61 15.07
CA SER A 206 31.66 -0.47 14.67
C SER A 206 32.18 0.96 14.90
N VAL A 207 33.51 1.11 14.80
CA VAL A 207 34.23 2.39 14.98
C VAL A 207 34.36 3.19 13.68
N VAL A 208 33.88 2.66 12.55
CA VAL A 208 33.88 3.32 11.24
C VAL A 208 32.45 3.49 10.74
N SER A 209 32.22 4.43 9.81
CA SER A 209 30.91 4.62 9.20
C SER A 209 30.46 3.36 8.45
N ALA A 210 29.16 3.03 8.55
CA ALA A 210 28.56 1.89 7.89
C ALA A 210 27.60 2.37 6.79
N PRO A 211 28.09 2.54 5.54
CA PRO A 211 27.22 2.73 4.39
C PRO A 211 26.38 1.48 4.12
N PHE A 212 25.15 1.68 3.64
CA PHE A 212 24.21 0.61 3.34
C PHE A 212 23.35 0.94 2.12
N ARG A 213 22.84 -0.12 1.49
CA ARG A 213 21.83 -0.10 0.43
C ARG A 213 20.66 -0.98 0.83
N ILE A 214 19.45 -0.62 0.44
CA ILE A 214 18.22 -1.39 0.68
C ILE A 214 17.57 -1.66 -0.67
N GLU A 215 17.20 -2.91 -0.87
CA GLU A 215 16.44 -3.35 -2.04
C GLU A 215 15.17 -4.05 -1.58
N VAL A 216 14.04 -3.69 -2.19
CA VAL A 216 12.78 -4.42 -2.06
C VAL A 216 12.72 -5.36 -3.25
N ALA A 217 12.57 -6.66 -3.02
CA ALA A 217 12.51 -7.62 -4.10
C ALA A 217 11.36 -7.24 -5.04
N GLN A 218 11.68 -7.06 -6.32
CA GLN A 218 10.66 -6.80 -7.32
C GLN A 218 10.23 -8.15 -7.86
N ASP A 219 9.07 -8.63 -7.42
CA ASP A 219 8.45 -9.76 -8.09
C ASP A 219 8.18 -9.36 -9.56
N MET A 220 8.26 -10.33 -10.48
CA MET A 220 8.40 -10.14 -11.94
C MET A 220 7.24 -9.41 -12.65
N LEU A 221 6.28 -8.86 -11.90
CA LEU A 221 5.11 -8.14 -12.39
C LEU A 221 5.03 -6.74 -11.73
N PRO A 222 5.38 -5.65 -12.44
CA PRO A 222 5.40 -4.27 -11.93
C PRO A 222 4.07 -3.72 -11.36
N LYS A 223 2.94 -4.43 -11.51
CA LYS A 223 1.61 -3.93 -11.16
C LYS A 223 1.23 -4.13 -9.69
N ASP A 224 1.96 -4.97 -8.95
CA ASP A 224 1.52 -5.46 -7.63
C ASP A 224 2.54 -5.25 -6.49
N GLN A 225 3.33 -4.17 -6.56
CA GLN A 225 4.18 -3.76 -5.42
C GLN A 225 3.32 -3.27 -4.26
N ALA A 226 2.95 -4.19 -3.38
CA ALA A 226 2.27 -3.87 -2.14
C ALA A 226 3.24 -3.32 -1.09
N PHE A 227 4.53 -3.62 -1.16
CA PHE A 227 5.54 -3.09 -0.23
C PHE A 227 6.45 -2.06 -0.90
N SER A 228 6.87 -1.06 -0.13
CA SER A 228 7.85 -0.08 -0.60
C SER A 228 8.74 0.44 0.54
N CYS A 229 9.96 0.83 0.19
CA CYS A 229 10.91 1.45 1.11
C CYS A 229 11.55 2.64 0.39
N PRO A 230 11.24 3.90 0.75
CA PRO A 230 11.78 5.06 0.06
C PRO A 230 13.28 5.27 0.32
N THR A 231 13.84 4.65 1.36
CA THR A 231 15.27 4.76 1.67
C THR A 231 16.06 3.69 0.91
N ALA A 232 16.59 4.03 -0.26
CA ALA A 232 17.40 3.10 -1.06
C ALA A 232 18.85 2.97 -0.56
N CYS A 233 19.43 4.01 0.03
CA CYS A 233 20.79 3.98 0.57
C CYS A 233 20.99 4.98 1.72
N GLY A 234 22.11 4.86 2.42
CA GLY A 234 22.51 5.81 3.45
C GLY A 234 23.74 5.38 4.22
N ILE A 235 24.09 6.15 5.26
CA ILE A 235 25.23 5.87 6.14
C ILE A 235 24.76 5.90 7.59
N VAL A 236 25.24 4.95 8.41
CA VAL A 236 25.08 4.97 9.86
C VAL A 236 26.43 5.26 10.51
N PRO A 237 26.62 6.40 11.20
CA PRO A 237 27.89 6.73 11.85
C PRO A 237 28.25 5.76 12.98
N PRO A 238 29.53 5.74 13.41
CA PRO A 238 29.99 4.88 14.51
C PRO A 238 29.16 5.01 15.78
N GLY A 239 28.72 3.88 16.34
CA GLY A 239 27.91 3.82 17.56
C GLY A 239 26.49 4.40 17.44
N LYS A 240 26.05 4.83 16.25
CA LYS A 240 24.74 5.46 16.03
C LYS A 240 23.70 4.47 15.51
N LYS A 241 22.43 4.90 15.61
CA LYS A 241 21.24 4.17 15.17
C LYS A 241 20.52 5.01 14.11
N LYS A 242 19.96 4.35 13.09
CA LYS A 242 19.10 4.96 12.07
C LYS A 242 17.82 4.13 11.92
N TYR A 243 16.70 4.79 11.71
CA TYR A 243 15.40 4.14 11.50
C TYR A 243 15.01 4.31 10.03
N VAL A 244 14.53 3.24 9.42
CA VAL A 244 14.09 3.21 8.03
C VAL A 244 12.64 2.76 7.97
N SER A 245 11.80 3.56 7.33
CA SER A 245 10.38 3.26 7.14
C SER A 245 10.14 2.34 5.95
N VAL A 246 9.30 1.32 6.16
CA VAL A 246 8.78 0.41 5.15
C VAL A 246 7.26 0.56 5.16
N PHE A 247 6.65 0.62 3.99
CA PHE A 247 5.23 0.86 3.81
C PHE A 247 4.55 -0.33 3.15
N PHE A 248 3.31 -0.62 3.57
CA PHE A 248 2.43 -1.63 2.97
C PHE A 248 1.16 -0.98 2.41
N HIS A 249 0.89 -1.21 1.13
CA HIS A 249 -0.18 -0.65 0.28
C HIS A 249 -0.99 -1.80 -0.35
N PRO A 250 -1.85 -2.47 0.42
CA PRO A 250 -2.62 -3.60 -0.10
C PRO A 250 -3.63 -3.17 -1.17
N LYS A 251 -3.69 -3.94 -2.26
CA LYS A 251 -4.65 -3.74 -3.37
C LYS A 251 -5.63 -4.90 -3.56
N THR A 252 -5.27 -6.09 -3.11
CA THR A 252 -6.04 -7.33 -3.27
C THR A 252 -6.51 -7.82 -1.91
N LEU A 253 -7.77 -8.23 -1.81
CA LEU A 253 -8.38 -8.71 -0.56
C LEU A 253 -7.98 -10.14 -0.23
N ASP A 254 -8.03 -10.47 1.06
CA ASP A 254 -7.97 -11.83 1.60
C ASP A 254 -6.76 -12.68 1.17
N VAL A 255 -5.75 -12.04 0.60
CA VAL A 255 -4.45 -12.63 0.30
C VAL A 255 -3.43 -12.12 1.30
N LYS A 256 -2.72 -13.05 1.94
CA LYS A 256 -1.52 -12.73 2.71
C LYS A 256 -0.41 -12.32 1.74
N THR A 257 -0.12 -11.02 1.68
CA THR A 257 0.96 -10.49 0.85
C THR A 257 2.29 -10.62 1.59
N MET A 258 3.31 -11.10 0.88
CA MET A 258 4.64 -11.32 1.43
C MET A 258 5.69 -10.89 0.42
N ASP A 259 6.72 -10.21 0.92
CA ASP A 259 7.87 -9.80 0.11
C ASP A 259 9.13 -9.77 0.98
N TYR A 260 10.27 -9.40 0.41
CA TYR A 260 11.56 -9.34 1.07
C TYR A 260 12.24 -7.99 0.87
N VAL A 261 12.71 -7.42 1.98
CA VAL A 261 13.55 -6.23 2.02
C VAL A 261 14.96 -6.66 2.40
N THR A 262 15.91 -6.49 1.49
CA THR A 262 17.32 -6.84 1.69
C THR A 262 18.11 -5.61 2.10
N VAL A 263 18.73 -5.66 3.28
CA VAL A 263 19.65 -4.63 3.77
C VAL A 263 21.08 -5.07 3.53
N MET A 264 21.78 -4.38 2.64
CA MET A 264 23.16 -4.68 2.23
C MET A 264 24.12 -3.62 2.79
N PRO A 265 24.95 -3.95 3.79
CA PRO A 265 26.07 -3.11 4.17
C PRO A 265 27.14 -3.12 3.07
N SER A 266 27.87 -2.01 2.87
CA SER A 266 29.00 -2.01 1.92
C SER A 266 30.23 -2.74 2.51
N GLY A 267 30.98 -3.45 1.67
CA GLY A 267 32.17 -4.22 2.06
C GLY A 267 31.87 -5.71 2.28
N CYS A 268 32.56 -6.36 3.24
CA CYS A 268 32.48 -7.81 3.47
C CYS A 268 31.41 -8.24 4.49
N ALA A 269 30.51 -7.35 4.92
CA ALA A 269 29.50 -7.69 5.91
C ALA A 269 28.32 -8.46 5.27
N SER A 270 27.72 -9.38 6.02
CA SER A 270 26.59 -10.17 5.53
C SER A 270 25.35 -9.30 5.33
N GLN A 271 24.67 -9.50 4.20
CA GLN A 271 23.35 -8.92 3.97
C GLN A 271 22.34 -9.48 4.98
N THR A 272 21.38 -8.65 5.38
CA THR A 272 20.27 -9.06 6.23
C THR A 272 18.97 -9.08 5.43
N LEU A 273 18.25 -10.20 5.48
CA LEU A 273 16.98 -10.36 4.79
C LEU A 273 15.83 -10.13 5.78
N VAL A 274 14.95 -9.20 5.45
CA VAL A 274 13.73 -8.91 6.22
C VAL A 274 12.52 -9.33 5.41
N LYS A 275 11.86 -10.41 5.81
CA LYS A 275 10.58 -10.84 5.26
C LYS A 275 9.49 -9.91 5.77
N VAL A 276 8.79 -9.24 4.87
CA VAL A 276 7.65 -8.37 5.19
C VAL A 276 6.35 -9.10 4.90
N VAL A 277 5.41 -9.01 5.84
CA VAL A 277 4.13 -9.75 5.77
C VAL A 277 2.99 -8.81 6.12
N GLY A 278 1.95 -8.77 5.29
CA GLY A 278 0.75 -7.97 5.51
C GLY A 278 -0.51 -8.71 5.06
N PHE A 279 -1.66 -8.36 5.64
CA PHE A 279 -2.95 -8.90 5.26
C PHE A 279 -3.91 -7.77 4.90
N CYS A 280 -4.57 -7.87 3.76
CA CYS A 280 -5.56 -6.89 3.33
C CYS A 280 -6.95 -7.26 3.87
N ARG A 281 -7.66 -6.30 4.48
CA ARG A 281 -9.08 -6.44 4.85
C ARG A 281 -9.98 -5.52 4.03
N GLY A 282 -11.16 -6.02 3.67
CA GLY A 282 -12.22 -5.24 3.06
C GLY A 282 -12.97 -4.37 4.09
N PRO A 283 -14.01 -3.66 3.63
CA PRO A 283 -14.98 -3.05 4.54
C PRO A 283 -15.76 -4.11 5.33
N ASP A 284 -16.42 -3.67 6.40
CA ASP A 284 -17.31 -4.49 7.22
C ASP A 284 -18.62 -3.75 7.40
N VAL A 285 -19.38 -3.71 6.31
CA VAL A 285 -20.68 -3.05 6.22
C VAL A 285 -21.76 -3.99 6.71
N SER A 286 -22.69 -3.47 7.52
CA SER A 286 -23.87 -4.21 7.97
C SER A 286 -25.11 -3.31 8.01
N LEU A 287 -26.28 -3.92 7.86
CA LEU A 287 -27.58 -3.27 8.03
C LEU A 287 -28.07 -3.46 9.47
N GLN A 288 -28.81 -2.48 10.00
CA GLN A 288 -29.43 -2.59 11.32
C GLN A 288 -30.31 -3.85 11.46
N HIS A 289 -31.10 -4.12 10.42
CA HIS A 289 -31.99 -5.26 10.30
C HIS A 289 -32.00 -5.70 8.83
N TYR A 290 -32.32 -6.97 8.57
CA TYR A 290 -32.39 -7.55 7.23
C TYR A 290 -33.81 -7.58 6.65
N CYS A 291 -34.80 -7.09 7.39
CA CYS A 291 -36.19 -7.03 6.94
C CYS A 291 -36.85 -5.71 7.37
N ILE A 292 -37.57 -5.08 6.45
CA ILE A 292 -38.42 -3.91 6.71
C ILE A 292 -39.85 -4.32 6.44
N ASN A 293 -40.70 -4.15 7.46
CA ASN A 293 -42.11 -4.51 7.40
C ASN A 293 -42.99 -3.26 7.38
N PHE A 294 -43.51 -2.93 6.20
CA PHE A 294 -44.46 -1.82 6.01
C PHE A 294 -45.88 -2.13 6.49
N SER A 295 -46.10 -3.35 7.02
CA SER A 295 -47.36 -3.80 7.60
C SER A 295 -48.51 -3.76 6.60
N TRP A 296 -49.69 -3.32 7.00
CA TRP A 296 -50.92 -3.31 6.21
C TRP A 296 -51.32 -1.86 5.90
N ILE A 297 -51.36 -1.48 4.62
CA ILE A 297 -51.68 -0.12 4.19
C ILE A 297 -52.81 -0.10 3.15
N HIS A 298 -53.51 1.02 3.05
CA HIS A 298 -54.59 1.17 2.08
C HIS A 298 -54.03 1.53 0.69
N LEU A 299 -54.68 1.06 -0.36
CA LEU A 299 -54.33 1.37 -1.75
C LEU A 299 -54.29 2.90 -1.98
N GLY A 300 -53.19 3.39 -2.55
CA GLY A 300 -52.94 4.82 -2.76
C GLY A 300 -52.19 5.52 -1.63
N GLU A 301 -52.01 4.86 -0.48
CA GLU A 301 -51.14 5.36 0.58
C GLU A 301 -49.67 5.09 0.29
N ARG A 302 -48.80 5.81 1.01
CA ARG A 302 -47.36 5.60 1.00
C ARG A 302 -46.86 5.50 2.44
N SER A 303 -46.08 4.45 2.71
CA SER A 303 -45.43 4.24 3.99
C SER A 303 -43.92 4.41 3.88
N GLU A 304 -43.29 4.97 4.90
CA GLU A 304 -41.84 5.18 4.95
C GLU A 304 -41.28 4.64 6.27
N GLN A 305 -40.15 3.95 6.19
CA GLN A 305 -39.39 3.45 7.33
C GLN A 305 -37.90 3.75 7.18
N SER A 306 -37.23 4.02 8.28
CA SER A 306 -35.79 4.27 8.31
C SER A 306 -35.02 2.99 8.70
N LEU A 307 -33.90 2.76 8.04
CA LEU A 307 -32.94 1.70 8.35
C LEU A 307 -31.55 2.31 8.34
N TRP A 308 -30.69 2.00 9.32
CA TRP A 308 -29.29 2.43 9.20
C TRP A 308 -28.39 1.34 8.58
N ILE A 309 -27.40 1.80 7.82
CA ILE A 309 -26.27 1.04 7.31
C ILE A 309 -25.01 1.56 7.99
N GLU A 310 -24.16 0.67 8.50
CA GLU A 310 -22.94 1.04 9.21
C GLU A 310 -21.72 0.32 8.64
N ASN A 311 -20.58 0.99 8.62
CA ASN A 311 -19.28 0.41 8.30
C ASN A 311 -18.46 0.28 9.59
N LYS A 312 -18.21 -0.95 10.02
CA LYS A 312 -17.42 -1.28 11.20
C LYS A 312 -15.92 -1.30 10.93
N SER A 313 -15.50 -1.26 9.66
CA SER A 313 -14.08 -1.21 9.27
C SER A 313 -13.56 0.23 9.28
N ASP A 314 -12.25 0.39 9.11
CA ASP A 314 -11.56 1.67 9.00
C ASP A 314 -11.45 2.16 7.53
N CYS A 315 -11.60 1.27 6.54
CA CYS A 315 -11.61 1.67 5.13
C CYS A 315 -12.95 2.28 4.70
N THR A 316 -12.91 2.99 3.58
CA THR A 316 -14.11 3.49 2.92
C THR A 316 -14.81 2.36 2.16
N ALA A 317 -16.13 2.26 2.34
CA ALA A 317 -16.98 1.33 1.61
C ALA A 317 -17.81 2.08 0.56
N HIS A 318 -17.98 1.47 -0.61
CA HIS A 318 -18.93 1.93 -1.63
C HIS A 318 -20.04 0.91 -1.73
N PHE A 319 -21.30 1.35 -1.70
CA PHE A 319 -22.46 0.47 -1.74
C PHE A 319 -23.46 0.91 -2.81
N GLN A 320 -24.22 -0.05 -3.35
CA GLN A 320 -25.32 0.17 -4.28
C GLN A 320 -26.39 -0.91 -4.10
N PHE A 321 -27.64 -0.49 -3.92
CA PHE A 321 -28.80 -1.38 -3.94
C PHE A 321 -29.22 -1.68 -5.39
N ALA A 322 -29.37 -2.96 -5.72
CA ALA A 322 -29.85 -3.47 -7.00
C ALA A 322 -31.39 -3.41 -7.04
N ILE A 323 -31.93 -2.20 -7.20
CA ILE A 323 -33.36 -1.96 -7.33
C ILE A 323 -33.61 -0.72 -8.19
N ASP A 324 -34.48 -0.86 -9.18
CA ASP A 324 -35.04 0.29 -9.89
C ASP A 324 -36.12 0.97 -9.04
N CYS A 325 -35.70 1.98 -8.27
CA CYS A 325 -36.59 2.74 -7.39
C CYS A 325 -37.63 3.59 -8.14
N GLN A 326 -37.53 3.74 -9.46
CA GLN A 326 -38.50 4.51 -10.25
C GLN A 326 -39.74 3.67 -10.53
N GLU A 327 -39.56 2.41 -10.94
CA GLU A 327 -40.67 1.53 -11.31
C GLU A 327 -41.11 0.57 -10.22
N SER A 328 -40.24 0.22 -9.26
CA SER A 328 -40.67 -0.65 -8.16
C SER A 328 -41.69 0.02 -7.23
N VAL A 329 -42.54 -0.80 -6.62
CA VAL A 329 -43.40 -0.38 -5.49
C VAL A 329 -42.59 -0.05 -4.24
N PHE A 330 -41.34 -0.50 -4.17
CA PHE A 330 -40.40 -0.21 -3.11
C PHE A 330 -39.32 0.78 -3.57
N SER A 331 -38.84 1.65 -2.68
CA SER A 331 -37.68 2.50 -2.97
C SER A 331 -36.78 2.64 -1.75
N ILE A 332 -35.46 2.80 -1.99
CA ILE A 332 -34.44 2.96 -0.96
C ILE A 332 -33.61 4.21 -1.29
N ARG A 333 -33.49 5.15 -0.34
CA ARG A 333 -32.76 6.40 -0.52
C ARG A 333 -31.75 6.64 0.61
N PRO A 334 -30.47 6.93 0.30
CA PRO A 334 -29.86 6.86 -1.03
C PRO A 334 -29.75 5.42 -1.54
N THR A 335 -29.88 5.23 -2.86
CA THR A 335 -29.79 3.90 -3.51
C THR A 335 -28.34 3.45 -3.70
N PHE A 336 -27.39 4.39 -3.75
CA PHE A 336 -25.96 4.12 -3.76
C PHE A 336 -25.24 5.21 -2.97
N GLY A 337 -24.02 4.93 -2.49
CA GLY A 337 -23.28 5.90 -1.71
C GLY A 337 -21.91 5.44 -1.29
N THR A 338 -21.26 6.31 -0.52
CA THR A 338 -19.95 6.06 0.08
C THR A 338 -20.06 6.19 1.59
N LEU A 339 -19.56 5.19 2.31
CA LEU A 339 -19.59 5.09 3.76
C LEU A 339 -18.15 5.00 4.28
N VAL A 340 -17.65 6.11 4.84
CA VAL A 340 -16.29 6.16 5.40
C VAL A 340 -16.14 5.20 6.60
N GLY A 341 -14.91 4.92 6.98
CA GLY A 341 -14.63 4.04 8.12
C GLY A 341 -15.32 4.51 9.40
N LYS A 342 -15.86 3.56 10.16
CA LYS A 342 -16.60 3.78 11.42
C LYS A 342 -17.84 4.68 11.31
N ALA A 343 -18.31 4.97 10.09
CA ALA A 343 -19.50 5.78 9.88
C ALA A 343 -20.77 4.95 9.78
N ARG A 344 -21.88 5.64 9.99
CA ARG A 344 -23.24 5.13 9.84
C ARG A 344 -24.07 6.11 9.04
N MET A 345 -24.92 5.60 8.17
CA MET A 345 -25.83 6.36 7.33
C MET A 345 -27.26 5.86 7.53
N THR A 346 -28.24 6.76 7.47
CA THR A 346 -29.65 6.39 7.50
C THR A 346 -30.16 6.28 6.07
N LEU A 347 -30.79 5.15 5.77
CA LEU A 347 -31.53 4.86 4.56
C LEU A 347 -33.02 5.10 4.84
N LEU A 348 -33.72 5.70 3.89
CA LEU A 348 -35.16 5.85 3.88
C LEU A 348 -35.74 4.86 2.88
N CYS A 349 -36.48 3.89 3.40
CA CYS A 349 -37.17 2.89 2.60
C CYS A 349 -38.65 3.27 2.52
N ALA A 350 -39.22 3.28 1.32
CA ALA A 350 -40.63 3.59 1.12
C ALA A 350 -41.35 2.48 0.37
N PHE A 351 -42.63 2.33 0.66
CA PHE A 351 -43.55 1.40 0.02
C PHE A 351 -44.77 2.14 -0.50
N GLN A 352 -45.05 1.98 -1.79
CA GLN A 352 -46.17 2.57 -2.51
C GLN A 352 -46.75 1.51 -3.47
N PRO A 353 -47.70 0.67 -2.99
CA PRO A 353 -48.30 -0.39 -3.79
C PRO A 353 -49.26 0.16 -4.84
N THR A 354 -49.44 -0.61 -5.92
CA THR A 354 -50.36 -0.30 -7.02
C THR A 354 -51.62 -1.15 -7.02
N HIS A 355 -51.63 -2.25 -6.27
CA HIS A 355 -52.72 -3.23 -6.24
C HIS A 355 -52.93 -3.75 -4.81
N PRO A 356 -54.16 -4.14 -4.42
CA PRO A 356 -54.47 -4.63 -3.08
C PRO A 356 -54.04 -6.10 -2.92
N ILE A 357 -52.73 -6.34 -2.89
CA ILE A 357 -52.09 -7.66 -2.80
C ILE A 357 -50.96 -7.69 -1.76
N ILE A 358 -50.35 -8.86 -1.59
CA ILE A 358 -49.15 -9.05 -0.77
C ILE A 358 -47.90 -8.77 -1.61
N TYR A 359 -46.94 -8.04 -1.04
CA TYR A 359 -45.69 -7.66 -1.69
C TYR A 359 -44.49 -8.16 -0.89
N PHE A 360 -43.60 -8.87 -1.57
CA PHE A 360 -42.29 -9.26 -1.07
C PHE A 360 -41.23 -9.01 -2.15
N ARG A 361 -40.18 -8.28 -1.79
CA ARG A 361 -39.00 -8.11 -2.64
C ARG A 361 -37.74 -8.27 -1.80
N ARG A 362 -36.80 -9.06 -2.28
CA ARG A 362 -35.46 -9.18 -1.69
C ARG A 362 -34.46 -8.39 -2.53
N VAL A 363 -33.85 -7.37 -1.93
CA VAL A 363 -32.94 -6.45 -2.62
C VAL A 363 -31.50 -6.72 -2.22
N ALA A 364 -30.62 -6.92 -3.21
CA ALA A 364 -29.19 -7.02 -2.96
C ALA A 364 -28.56 -5.63 -2.80
N CYS A 365 -27.74 -5.46 -1.78
CA CYS A 365 -26.85 -4.32 -1.57
C CYS A 365 -25.42 -4.76 -1.90
N LEU A 366 -24.96 -4.38 -3.08
CA LEU A 366 -23.62 -4.66 -3.58
C LEU A 366 -22.63 -3.73 -2.87
N ILE A 367 -21.62 -4.30 -2.22
CA ILE A 367 -20.59 -3.53 -1.52
C ILE A 367 -19.25 -3.84 -2.16
N HIS A 368 -18.55 -2.81 -2.59
CA HIS A 368 -17.23 -2.99 -3.18
C HIS A 368 -16.28 -3.59 -2.13
N HIS A 369 -15.63 -4.70 -2.47
CA HIS A 369 -14.72 -5.45 -1.60
C HIS A 369 -15.36 -6.20 -0.41
N GLN A 370 -16.67 -6.50 -0.48
CA GLN A 370 -17.37 -7.35 0.49
C GLN A 370 -18.47 -8.15 -0.22
N ASP A 371 -18.86 -9.29 0.33
CA ASP A 371 -20.06 -10.01 -0.09
C ASP A 371 -21.32 -9.12 0.01
N PRO A 372 -22.31 -9.29 -0.89
CA PRO A 372 -23.52 -8.51 -0.88
C PRO A 372 -24.34 -8.77 0.38
N LEU A 373 -25.03 -7.73 0.85
CA LEU A 373 -26.05 -7.86 1.89
C LEU A 373 -27.42 -7.94 1.23
N PHE A 374 -28.37 -8.62 1.85
CA PHE A 374 -29.74 -8.68 1.35
C PHE A 374 -30.72 -8.00 2.31
N LEU A 375 -31.64 -7.22 1.75
CA LEU A 375 -32.71 -6.55 2.48
C LEU A 375 -34.06 -7.05 1.98
N ASP A 376 -34.82 -7.69 2.87
CA ASP A 376 -36.18 -8.14 2.61
C ASP A 376 -37.16 -6.98 2.85
N LEU A 377 -37.90 -6.58 1.82
CA LEU A 377 -38.95 -5.57 1.89
C LEU A 377 -40.31 -6.26 1.78
N ILE A 378 -41.14 -6.10 2.81
CA ILE A 378 -42.48 -6.71 2.86
C ILE A 378 -43.56 -5.67 3.17
N GLY A 379 -44.73 -5.87 2.57
CA GLY A 379 -45.93 -5.10 2.88
C GLY A 379 -47.17 -5.75 2.28
N THR A 380 -48.32 -5.51 2.89
CA THR A 380 -49.62 -5.92 2.35
C THR A 380 -50.43 -4.67 2.04
N CYS A 381 -51.01 -4.61 0.85
CA CYS A 381 -51.95 -3.58 0.44
C CYS A 381 -53.37 -4.11 0.49
N HIS A 382 -54.33 -3.30 0.94
CA HIS A 382 -55.75 -3.60 0.84
C HIS A 382 -56.53 -2.49 0.12
N SER A 383 -57.75 -2.80 -0.28
CA SER A 383 -58.76 -1.83 -0.70
C SER A 383 -60.05 -2.06 0.09
N ASP A 384 -61.08 -1.26 -0.18
CA ASP A 384 -62.41 -1.48 0.41
C ASP A 384 -63.03 -2.83 -0.02
N SER A 385 -62.67 -3.33 -1.20
CA SER A 385 -63.22 -4.56 -1.79
C SER A 385 -62.37 -5.80 -1.57
N THR A 386 -61.08 -5.65 -1.27
CA THR A 386 -60.10 -6.73 -1.26
C THR A 386 -59.18 -6.60 -0.05
N LYS A 387 -59.15 -7.63 0.79
CA LYS A 387 -58.39 -7.64 2.06
C LYS A 387 -57.49 -8.88 2.14
N PRO A 388 -56.29 -8.84 1.54
CA PRO A 388 -55.36 -9.96 1.60
C PRO A 388 -54.83 -10.19 3.02
N ALA A 389 -54.33 -11.40 3.27
CA ALA A 389 -53.64 -11.72 4.52
C ALA A 389 -52.41 -10.82 4.75
N ILE A 390 -52.19 -10.45 6.01
CA ILE A 390 -51.07 -9.57 6.39
C ILE A 390 -49.76 -10.37 6.38
N LEU A 391 -48.81 -9.97 5.52
CA LEU A 391 -47.51 -10.59 5.42
C LEU A 391 -46.63 -10.17 6.61
N LYS A 392 -46.12 -11.15 7.35
CA LYS A 392 -45.24 -10.95 8.50
C LYS A 392 -43.83 -11.49 8.21
N PRO A 393 -42.77 -10.99 8.87
CA PRO A 393 -41.41 -11.50 8.70
C PRO A 393 -41.31 -13.02 8.95
N GLN A 394 -42.13 -13.53 9.87
CA GLN A 394 -42.20 -14.95 10.19
C GLN A 394 -42.62 -15.81 8.98
N HIS A 395 -43.48 -15.30 8.09
CA HIS A 395 -43.90 -16.02 6.89
C HIS A 395 -42.72 -16.21 5.93
N LEU A 396 -41.79 -15.26 5.84
CA LEU A 396 -40.57 -15.44 5.02
C LEU A 396 -39.66 -16.55 5.57
N VAL A 397 -39.62 -16.73 6.89
CA VAL A 397 -38.87 -17.82 7.52
C VAL A 397 -39.49 -19.17 7.17
N TRP A 398 -40.81 -19.26 7.19
CA TRP A 398 -41.55 -20.45 6.78
C TRP A 398 -41.40 -20.72 5.29
N TYR A 399 -41.58 -19.71 4.43
CA TYR A 399 -41.34 -19.80 2.99
C TYR A 399 -39.97 -20.38 2.65
N ARG A 400 -38.89 -19.86 3.24
CA ARG A 400 -37.53 -20.41 3.03
C ARG A 400 -37.45 -21.88 3.48
N THR A 401 -38.02 -22.20 4.62
CA THR A 401 -38.05 -23.58 5.12
C THR A 401 -38.84 -24.49 4.18
N HIS A 402 -39.98 -24.03 3.67
CA HIS A 402 -40.83 -24.73 2.72
C HIS A 402 -40.17 -24.87 1.34
N LEU A 403 -39.36 -23.90 0.90
CA LEU A 403 -38.55 -24.00 -0.33
C LEU A 403 -37.60 -25.20 -0.23
N ALA A 404 -36.86 -25.30 0.88
CA ALA A 404 -35.95 -26.43 1.12
C ALA A 404 -36.68 -27.77 1.23
N ARG A 405 -37.95 -27.76 1.64
CA ARG A 405 -38.82 -28.95 1.74
C ARG A 405 -39.63 -29.22 0.47
N GLY A 406 -39.52 -28.37 -0.56
CA GLY A 406 -40.28 -28.51 -1.82
C GLY A 406 -41.79 -28.28 -1.67
N LEU A 407 -42.23 -27.58 -0.62
CA LEU A 407 -43.65 -27.37 -0.31
C LEU A 407 -44.23 -26.09 -0.94
N THR A 408 -43.40 -25.13 -1.33
CA THR A 408 -43.86 -23.86 -1.94
C THR A 408 -44.53 -24.00 -3.30
N LEU A 409 -44.33 -25.14 -3.98
CA LEU A 409 -45.00 -25.46 -5.25
C LEU A 409 -46.48 -25.83 -5.08
N TYR A 410 -46.96 -26.04 -3.85
CA TYR A 410 -48.36 -26.34 -3.57
C TYR A 410 -49.08 -25.09 -3.06
N PRO A 411 -50.32 -24.83 -3.50
CA PRO A 411 -51.11 -23.72 -3.00
C PRO A 411 -51.57 -23.93 -1.55
N PRO A 412 -51.86 -22.86 -0.78
CA PRO A 412 -52.15 -22.95 0.66
C PRO A 412 -53.38 -23.77 1.04
N ASP A 413 -54.41 -23.81 0.20
CA ASP A 413 -55.60 -24.65 0.38
C ASP A 413 -55.25 -26.15 0.35
N ILE A 414 -54.40 -26.56 -0.60
CA ILE A 414 -53.91 -27.94 -0.68
C ILE A 414 -53.03 -28.27 0.52
N LEU A 415 -52.13 -27.37 0.92
CA LEU A 415 -51.29 -27.56 2.10
C LEU A 415 -52.13 -27.66 3.38
N GLY A 416 -53.16 -26.83 3.53
CA GLY A 416 -54.11 -26.88 4.63
C GLY A 416 -54.89 -28.20 4.67
N GLN A 417 -55.33 -28.69 3.50
CA GLN A 417 -55.97 -30.00 3.40
C GLN A 417 -55.00 -31.13 3.79
N MET A 418 -53.77 -31.12 3.29
CA MET A 418 -52.75 -32.12 3.62
C MET A 418 -52.42 -32.14 5.12
N LEU A 419 -52.39 -30.97 5.77
CA LEU A 419 -52.23 -30.86 7.22
C LEU A 419 -53.43 -31.44 7.97
N SER A 420 -54.67 -31.14 7.54
CA SER A 420 -55.89 -31.68 8.16
C SER A 420 -56.00 -33.20 8.01
N GLU A 421 -55.49 -33.76 6.90
CA GLU A 421 -55.43 -35.19 6.62
C GLU A 421 -54.22 -35.88 7.28
N LYS A 422 -53.42 -35.16 8.09
CA LYS A 422 -52.19 -35.64 8.74
C LYS A 422 -51.12 -36.17 7.79
N LYS A 423 -51.15 -35.72 6.52
CA LYS A 423 -50.06 -35.94 5.54
C LYS A 423 -48.91 -34.97 5.71
N LEU A 424 -49.17 -33.85 6.40
CA LEU A 424 -48.18 -32.89 6.86
C LEU A 424 -48.30 -32.75 8.37
N GLU A 425 -47.22 -32.34 9.01
CA GLU A 425 -47.19 -31.91 10.39
C GLU A 425 -46.44 -30.57 10.50
N GLN A 426 -46.46 -29.97 11.68
CA GLN A 426 -45.76 -28.72 11.96
C GLN A 426 -44.56 -29.00 12.84
N ASP A 427 -43.42 -28.40 12.50
CA ASP A 427 -42.23 -28.48 13.33
C ASP A 427 -42.35 -27.60 14.59
N LYS A 428 -41.29 -27.59 15.42
CA LYS A 428 -41.23 -26.78 16.65
C LYS A 428 -41.33 -25.25 16.42
N ASN A 429 -41.03 -24.79 15.21
CA ASN A 429 -41.16 -23.39 14.78
C ASN A 429 -42.46 -23.18 13.97
N GLY A 430 -43.28 -24.23 13.93
CA GLY A 430 -44.55 -24.45 13.26
C GLY A 430 -44.50 -24.63 11.74
N ALA A 431 -43.33 -24.60 11.10
CA ALA A 431 -43.23 -24.74 9.65
C ALA A 431 -43.66 -26.16 9.22
N LEU A 432 -44.35 -26.26 8.08
CA LEU A 432 -44.87 -27.51 7.54
C LEU A 432 -43.73 -28.46 7.17
N MET A 433 -43.85 -29.72 7.59
CA MET A 433 -42.94 -30.80 7.25
C MET A 433 -43.71 -32.07 6.91
N ILE A 434 -43.09 -32.92 6.10
CA ILE A 434 -43.60 -34.25 5.81
C ILE A 434 -43.27 -35.14 7.02
N PRO A 435 -44.25 -35.88 7.59
CA PRO A 435 -44.01 -36.80 8.68
C PRO A 435 -42.95 -37.83 8.28
N MET A 436 -41.93 -38.00 9.12
CA MET A 436 -40.91 -39.03 8.90
C MET A 436 -41.41 -40.36 9.44
N GLU A 437 -42.03 -41.17 8.59
CA GLU A 437 -42.25 -42.59 8.88
C GLU A 437 -40.90 -43.33 8.68
N ASP A 438 -40.38 -43.90 9.77
CA ASP A 438 -39.28 -44.90 9.82
C ASP A 438 -37.81 -44.47 9.73
N LEU A 439 -37.44 -43.20 9.97
CA LEU A 439 -36.02 -42.79 10.14
C LEU A 439 -35.79 -42.01 11.43
N GLU A 440 -35.64 -42.73 12.54
CA GLU A 440 -35.11 -42.18 13.80
C GLU A 440 -33.64 -41.77 13.61
N ASP A 441 -33.39 -40.58 13.04
CA ASP A 441 -32.21 -39.71 13.30
C ASP A 441 -31.94 -38.65 12.20
N VAL A 442 -32.73 -38.58 11.12
CA VAL A 442 -32.50 -37.54 10.09
C VAL A 442 -33.27 -36.27 10.47
N PRO A 443 -32.60 -35.12 10.74
CA PRO A 443 -33.31 -33.88 10.99
C PRO A 443 -34.06 -33.42 9.73
N ALA A 444 -35.26 -32.85 9.91
CA ALA A 444 -36.04 -32.30 8.82
C ALA A 444 -35.19 -31.33 7.96
N PRO A 445 -35.33 -31.34 6.62
CA PRO A 445 -34.58 -30.44 5.74
C PRO A 445 -34.72 -28.99 6.20
N GLN A 446 -33.58 -28.33 6.42
CA GLN A 446 -33.48 -26.93 6.77
C GLN A 446 -33.06 -26.12 5.55
N TYR A 447 -33.36 -24.83 5.56
CA TYR A 447 -32.84 -23.94 4.53
C TYR A 447 -31.31 -23.92 4.56
N PRO A 448 -30.64 -24.21 3.44
CA PRO A 448 -29.18 -24.28 3.41
C PRO A 448 -28.57 -22.89 3.63
N ILE A 449 -27.37 -22.87 4.21
CA ILE A 449 -26.56 -21.65 4.26
C ILE A 449 -26.01 -21.43 2.85
N ILE A 450 -26.55 -20.44 2.17
CA ILE A 450 -26.15 -20.07 0.81
C ILE A 450 -25.14 -18.92 0.92
N PRO A 451 -23.94 -19.02 0.32
CA PRO A 451 -23.02 -17.89 0.25
C PRO A 451 -23.68 -16.70 -0.47
N PRO A 452 -23.59 -15.46 0.04
CA PRO A 452 -24.35 -14.33 -0.53
C PRO A 452 -24.07 -14.06 -2.01
N MET A 453 -22.83 -14.23 -2.46
CA MET A 453 -22.47 -14.13 -3.88
C MET A 453 -23.14 -15.22 -4.73
N THR A 454 -23.24 -16.45 -4.21
CA THR A 454 -23.94 -17.54 -4.88
C THR A 454 -25.44 -17.22 -4.98
N GLU A 455 -26.04 -16.68 -3.92
CA GLU A 455 -27.44 -16.24 -3.92
C GLU A 455 -27.71 -15.16 -4.98
N TYR A 456 -26.81 -14.19 -5.12
CA TYR A 456 -26.96 -13.08 -6.08
C TYR A 456 -26.85 -13.54 -7.55
N PHE A 457 -25.95 -14.48 -7.87
CA PHE A 457 -25.74 -14.90 -9.26
C PHE A 457 -26.66 -16.04 -9.71
N TYR A 458 -27.18 -16.85 -8.78
CA TYR A 458 -28.00 -18.04 -9.07
C TYR A 458 -29.42 -17.90 -8.51
N ASP A 459 -30.05 -16.76 -8.80
CA ASP A 459 -31.41 -16.40 -8.39
C ASP A 459 -32.51 -16.96 -9.32
N GLY A 460 -32.12 -17.61 -10.43
CA GLY A 460 -33.05 -18.18 -11.41
C GLY A 460 -33.56 -17.22 -12.47
N THR A 461 -33.06 -15.98 -12.53
CA THR A 461 -33.29 -15.05 -13.65
C THR A 461 -32.44 -15.39 -14.88
N LYS A 462 -31.42 -16.26 -14.71
CA LYS A 462 -30.52 -16.77 -15.75
C LYS A 462 -30.58 -18.31 -15.79
N ASP A 463 -29.66 -18.95 -16.52
CA ASP A 463 -29.61 -20.40 -16.71
C ASP A 463 -29.43 -21.24 -15.41
N LEU A 464 -29.04 -20.62 -14.29
CA LEU A 464 -28.74 -21.31 -13.03
C LEU A 464 -29.59 -20.74 -11.88
N ALA A 465 -30.22 -21.63 -11.11
CA ALA A 465 -30.99 -21.30 -9.92
C ALA A 465 -30.62 -22.24 -8.77
N ILE A 466 -30.49 -21.72 -7.55
CA ILE A 466 -30.28 -22.57 -6.35
C ILE A 466 -31.53 -23.40 -6.08
N PHE A 467 -32.69 -22.75 -6.15
CA PHE A 467 -34.01 -23.40 -6.13
C PHE A 467 -34.72 -23.11 -7.44
N PRO A 468 -35.41 -24.09 -8.05
CA PRO A 468 -36.24 -23.83 -9.22
C PRO A 468 -37.26 -22.72 -8.93
N PRO A 469 -37.33 -21.65 -9.75
CA PRO A 469 -38.24 -20.56 -9.50
C PRO A 469 -39.70 -21.02 -9.73
N PRO A 470 -40.66 -20.60 -8.89
CA PRO A 470 -42.05 -21.00 -9.05
C PRO A 470 -42.70 -20.37 -10.30
N VAL A 471 -42.13 -19.27 -10.80
CA VAL A 471 -42.54 -18.56 -12.01
C VAL A 471 -41.30 -18.20 -12.82
N SER A 472 -41.33 -18.41 -14.13
CA SER A 472 -40.26 -17.97 -15.04
C SER A 472 -40.82 -17.13 -16.19
N LEU A 473 -39.99 -16.24 -16.72
CA LEU A 473 -40.32 -15.36 -17.85
C LEU A 473 -39.29 -15.54 -18.96
N GLU A 474 -39.74 -15.59 -20.22
CA GLU A 474 -38.84 -15.62 -21.38
C GLU A 474 -39.36 -14.71 -22.51
N PRO A 475 -38.53 -13.80 -23.06
CA PRO A 475 -37.18 -13.44 -22.60
C PRO A 475 -37.19 -12.63 -21.28
N VAL A 476 -36.10 -12.71 -20.52
CA VAL A 476 -35.88 -11.93 -19.27
C VAL A 476 -35.35 -10.53 -19.56
N GLU A 477 -34.61 -10.36 -20.66
CA GLU A 477 -34.07 -9.08 -21.13
C GLU A 477 -34.56 -8.84 -22.57
N VAL A 478 -35.06 -7.63 -22.84
CA VAL A 478 -35.56 -7.24 -24.15
C VAL A 478 -34.87 -5.96 -24.59
N ASP A 479 -34.14 -6.04 -25.70
CA ASP A 479 -33.60 -4.88 -26.39
C ASP A 479 -34.47 -4.53 -27.60
N PHE A 480 -35.12 -3.37 -27.54
CA PHE A 480 -35.90 -2.82 -28.65
C PHE A 480 -35.02 -2.21 -29.76
N GLY A 481 -33.71 -2.08 -29.53
CA GLY A 481 -32.75 -1.51 -30.46
C GLY A 481 -32.98 -0.02 -30.74
N ALA A 482 -32.41 0.46 -31.84
CA ALA A 482 -32.57 1.84 -32.27
C ALA A 482 -33.94 2.06 -32.94
N CYS A 483 -34.83 2.80 -32.26
CA CYS A 483 -36.12 3.23 -32.80
C CYS A 483 -35.93 4.45 -33.73
N THR A 484 -35.82 4.21 -35.04
CA THR A 484 -35.47 5.23 -36.05
C THR A 484 -36.67 5.93 -36.72
N GLY A 485 -37.90 5.46 -36.47
CA GLY A 485 -39.13 5.97 -37.08
C GLY A 485 -40.05 6.70 -36.10
N PRO A 486 -41.10 7.38 -36.60
CA PRO A 486 -42.17 7.96 -35.79
C PRO A 486 -43.20 6.94 -35.30
N GLU A 487 -43.12 5.69 -35.79
CA GLU A 487 -44.01 4.61 -35.38
C GLU A 487 -43.46 3.89 -34.15
N ASP A 488 -44.37 3.50 -33.25
CA ASP A 488 -44.02 2.72 -32.08
C ASP A 488 -43.41 1.37 -32.50
N PRO A 489 -42.36 0.92 -31.81
CA PRO A 489 -41.79 -0.40 -32.07
C PRO A 489 -42.82 -1.50 -31.82
N ASN A 490 -42.71 -2.58 -32.60
CA ASN A 490 -43.61 -3.71 -32.45
C ASN A 490 -43.52 -4.30 -31.03
N PRO A 491 -44.65 -4.59 -30.38
CA PRO A 491 -44.64 -5.21 -29.06
C PRO A 491 -43.94 -6.58 -29.09
N VAL A 492 -43.09 -6.81 -28.10
CA VAL A 492 -42.31 -8.05 -27.98
C VAL A 492 -43.13 -9.08 -27.19
N PRO A 493 -43.31 -10.31 -27.71
CA PRO A 493 -44.01 -11.36 -26.97
C PRO A 493 -43.18 -11.83 -25.78
N LEU A 494 -43.81 -11.91 -24.61
CA LEU A 494 -43.27 -12.53 -23.40
C LEU A 494 -44.01 -13.83 -23.10
N CYS A 495 -43.29 -14.86 -22.69
CA CYS A 495 -43.84 -16.14 -22.23
C CYS A 495 -43.64 -16.25 -20.72
N LEU A 496 -44.73 -16.18 -19.96
CA LEU A 496 -44.70 -16.41 -18.52
C LEU A 496 -45.15 -17.84 -18.23
N VAL A 497 -44.34 -18.59 -17.48
CA VAL A 497 -44.59 -19.99 -17.12
C VAL A 497 -44.82 -20.12 -15.61
N ASN A 498 -45.93 -20.74 -15.23
CA ASN A 498 -46.22 -21.12 -13.85
C ASN A 498 -45.72 -22.56 -13.62
N HIS A 499 -44.72 -22.73 -12.74
CA HIS A 499 -44.17 -24.04 -12.35
C HIS A 499 -44.83 -24.60 -11.09
N THR A 500 -45.76 -23.86 -10.47
CA THR A 500 -46.51 -24.31 -9.30
C THR A 500 -47.66 -25.25 -9.68
N LYS A 501 -48.16 -25.98 -8.68
CA LYS A 501 -49.33 -26.87 -8.76
C LYS A 501 -50.65 -26.15 -8.48
N GLY A 502 -50.60 -24.84 -8.20
CA GLY A 502 -51.75 -23.98 -7.99
C GLY A 502 -51.95 -22.98 -9.13
N ARG A 503 -53.14 -22.39 -9.21
CA ARG A 503 -53.39 -21.26 -10.11
C ARG A 503 -52.79 -20.01 -9.46
N ILE A 504 -52.02 -19.25 -10.24
CA ILE A 504 -51.45 -17.97 -9.80
C ILE A 504 -52.11 -16.80 -10.53
N ILE A 505 -52.11 -15.64 -9.88
CA ILE A 505 -52.36 -14.35 -10.49
C ILE A 505 -51.01 -13.64 -10.55
N VAL A 506 -50.68 -13.09 -11.72
CA VAL A 506 -49.52 -12.23 -11.90
C VAL A 506 -50.00 -10.81 -12.15
N VAL A 507 -49.46 -9.87 -11.40
CA VAL A 507 -49.78 -8.45 -11.46
C VAL A 507 -48.52 -7.66 -11.79
N TRP A 508 -48.49 -7.02 -12.95
CA TRP A 508 -47.42 -6.12 -13.34
C TRP A 508 -47.54 -4.78 -12.62
N THR A 509 -46.41 -4.26 -12.18
CA THR A 509 -46.32 -2.86 -11.76
C THR A 509 -46.32 -1.98 -12.99
N HIS A 510 -47.11 -0.91 -12.97
CA HIS A 510 -47.14 0.06 -14.04
C HIS A 510 -47.37 1.45 -13.47
N ARG A 511 -46.41 2.36 -13.70
CA ARG A 511 -46.59 3.79 -13.45
C ARG A 511 -46.99 4.49 -14.73
N SER A 512 -47.92 5.44 -14.65
CA SER A 512 -48.50 6.12 -15.82
C SER A 512 -47.51 6.83 -16.74
N ASN A 513 -46.30 7.11 -16.25
CA ASN A 513 -45.26 7.84 -16.98
C ASN A 513 -44.13 6.92 -17.47
N CYS A 514 -44.22 5.61 -17.21
CA CYS A 514 -43.22 4.65 -17.67
C CYS A 514 -43.36 4.43 -19.19
N PRO A 515 -42.28 4.52 -19.97
CA PRO A 515 -42.34 4.29 -21.40
C PRO A 515 -42.53 2.81 -21.76
N PHE A 516 -42.41 1.89 -20.80
CA PHE A 516 -42.57 0.45 -21.01
C PHE A 516 -43.73 -0.09 -20.18
N TRP A 517 -44.50 -1.01 -20.75
CA TRP A 517 -45.58 -1.69 -20.02
C TRP A 517 -45.89 -3.05 -20.63
N VAL A 518 -46.52 -3.92 -19.83
CA VAL A 518 -46.92 -5.27 -20.26
C VAL A 518 -48.44 -5.36 -20.35
N THR A 519 -48.95 -5.97 -21.42
CA THR A 519 -50.38 -6.29 -21.59
C THR A 519 -50.62 -7.80 -21.70
N PRO A 520 -51.64 -8.35 -21.02
CA PRO A 520 -52.46 -7.70 -20.00
C PRO A 520 -51.66 -7.38 -18.72
N GLU A 521 -52.05 -6.34 -17.98
CA GLU A 521 -51.39 -5.92 -16.73
C GLU A 521 -51.56 -6.96 -15.60
N THR A 522 -52.73 -7.60 -15.55
CA THR A 522 -53.02 -8.72 -14.65
C THR A 522 -53.41 -9.94 -15.47
N CYS A 523 -52.88 -11.11 -15.13
CA CYS A 523 -53.27 -12.37 -15.77
C CYS A 523 -53.35 -13.55 -14.78
N ASP A 524 -54.32 -14.43 -15.06
CA ASP A 524 -54.44 -15.73 -14.38
C ASP A 524 -53.62 -16.76 -15.16
N VAL A 525 -52.73 -17.48 -14.47
CA VAL A 525 -51.88 -18.50 -15.08
C VAL A 525 -52.21 -19.86 -14.44
N PRO A 526 -52.78 -20.81 -15.18
CA PRO A 526 -53.11 -22.13 -14.64
C PRO A 526 -51.86 -22.90 -14.15
N PRO A 527 -52.04 -23.92 -13.28
CA PRO A 527 -50.94 -24.76 -12.82
C PRO A 527 -50.17 -25.39 -13.97
N LEU A 528 -48.83 -25.36 -13.92
CA LEU A 528 -47.96 -26.01 -14.90
C LEU A 528 -48.24 -25.58 -16.36
N LYS A 529 -48.71 -24.35 -16.57
CA LYS A 529 -49.03 -23.77 -17.88
C LYS A 529 -48.27 -22.48 -18.11
N SER A 530 -48.17 -22.10 -19.38
CA SER A 530 -47.65 -20.81 -19.81
C SER A 530 -48.76 -19.90 -20.35
N THR A 531 -48.52 -18.59 -20.31
CA THR A 531 -49.38 -17.56 -20.87
C THR A 531 -48.53 -16.54 -21.63
N ALA A 532 -49.00 -16.15 -22.82
CA ALA A 532 -48.34 -15.14 -23.63
C ALA A 532 -48.80 -13.73 -23.22
N MET A 533 -47.84 -12.83 -23.12
CA MET A 533 -48.04 -11.41 -22.82
C MET A 533 -47.31 -10.57 -23.88
N ARG A 534 -47.53 -9.27 -23.91
CA ARG A 534 -46.83 -8.35 -24.83
C ARG A 534 -46.19 -7.23 -24.04
N LEU A 535 -44.88 -7.07 -24.22
CA LEU A 535 -44.12 -5.91 -23.76
C LEU A 535 -44.18 -4.82 -24.82
N HIS A 536 -44.59 -3.63 -24.40
CA HIS A 536 -44.68 -2.45 -25.25
C HIS A 536 -43.61 -1.45 -24.83
N PHE A 537 -43.20 -0.63 -25.79
CA PHE A 537 -42.29 0.49 -25.57
C PHE A 537 -42.77 1.69 -26.38
N HIS A 538 -42.95 2.82 -25.71
CA HIS A 538 -43.30 4.10 -26.31
C HIS A 538 -42.36 5.20 -25.78
N PRO A 539 -41.34 5.60 -26.56
CA PRO A 539 -40.39 6.63 -26.12
C PRO A 539 -41.05 8.03 -26.11
N PRO A 540 -41.15 8.71 -24.96
CA PRO A 540 -41.79 10.03 -24.88
C PRO A 540 -40.99 11.13 -25.61
N HIS A 541 -39.68 10.95 -25.74
CA HIS A 541 -38.77 11.90 -26.37
C HIS A 541 -37.77 11.20 -27.32
N PRO A 542 -37.47 11.78 -28.49
CA PRO A 542 -36.44 11.26 -29.39
C PRO A 542 -35.03 11.46 -28.82
N ASN A 543 -34.04 10.79 -29.42
CA ASN A 543 -32.60 10.94 -29.10
C ASN A 543 -32.24 10.70 -27.63
N SER A 544 -32.97 9.82 -26.95
CA SER A 544 -32.77 9.48 -25.54
C SER A 544 -32.60 7.97 -25.39
N LEU A 545 -31.83 7.57 -24.38
CA LEU A 545 -31.69 6.17 -23.98
C LEU A 545 -32.71 5.88 -22.87
N TYR A 546 -33.46 4.79 -23.02
CA TYR A 546 -34.43 4.33 -22.02
C TYR A 546 -34.05 2.92 -21.58
N VAL A 547 -33.98 2.73 -20.27
CA VAL A 547 -33.71 1.44 -19.62
C VAL A 547 -34.57 1.39 -18.37
N VAL A 548 -35.18 0.24 -18.12
CA VAL A 548 -36.07 0.04 -16.97
C VAL A 548 -36.01 -1.41 -16.50
N GLU A 549 -36.14 -1.63 -15.20
CA GLU A 549 -36.44 -2.95 -14.65
C GLU A 549 -37.95 -3.04 -14.35
N LEU A 550 -38.67 -3.83 -15.15
CA LEU A 550 -40.10 -4.05 -14.90
C LEU A 550 -40.31 -5.12 -13.82
N GLU A 551 -41.24 -4.86 -12.92
CA GLU A 551 -41.54 -5.72 -11.78
C GLU A 551 -42.96 -6.30 -11.89
N ALA A 552 -43.11 -7.59 -11.57
CA ALA A 552 -44.39 -8.25 -11.44
C ALA A 552 -44.43 -9.09 -10.16
N PHE A 553 -45.61 -9.19 -9.55
CA PHE A 553 -45.84 -9.98 -8.35
C PHE A 553 -46.76 -11.16 -8.69
N ALA A 554 -46.31 -12.37 -8.34
CA ALA A 554 -47.07 -13.60 -8.52
C ALA A 554 -47.61 -14.09 -7.18
N ILE A 555 -48.89 -14.45 -7.14
CA ILE A 555 -49.54 -14.90 -5.90
C ILE A 555 -50.51 -16.02 -6.24
N TYR A 556 -50.64 -17.03 -5.38
CA TYR A 556 -51.71 -17.99 -5.50
C TYR A 556 -53.08 -17.30 -5.48
N LYS A 557 -53.94 -17.62 -6.45
CA LYS A 557 -55.27 -17.01 -6.59
C LYS A 557 -56.11 -17.13 -5.31
N VAL A 558 -55.97 -18.25 -4.61
CA VAL A 558 -56.65 -18.52 -3.34
C VAL A 558 -56.32 -17.47 -2.26
N CYS A 559 -55.14 -16.87 -2.29
CA CYS A 559 -54.74 -15.81 -1.35
C CYS A 559 -55.27 -14.41 -1.74
N ALA A 560 -55.76 -14.24 -2.96
CA ALA A 560 -56.37 -12.99 -3.43
C ALA A 560 -57.89 -12.95 -3.22
N ASP A 561 -58.52 -14.12 -3.17
CA ASP A 561 -59.98 -14.29 -3.08
C ASP A 561 -60.51 -14.38 -1.63
N THR A 562 -59.67 -14.22 -0.60
CA THR A 562 -60.10 -14.15 0.81
C THR A 562 -60.90 -12.86 1.06
N GLN A 563 -62.19 -12.92 0.73
CA GLN A 563 -63.19 -11.97 1.19
C GLN A 563 -63.65 -12.38 2.59
N ASP A 564 -63.48 -11.50 3.57
CA ASP A 564 -64.34 -11.49 4.76
C ASP A 564 -65.77 -11.20 4.29
N GLY A 565 -66.49 -12.27 3.94
CA GLY A 565 -67.89 -12.23 3.53
C GLY A 565 -68.62 -13.42 4.15
N GLU A 566 -69.48 -13.11 5.11
CA GLU A 566 -70.49 -13.98 5.75
C GLU A 566 -70.89 -15.20 4.90
N GLY A 567 -70.21 -16.33 5.11
CA GLY A 567 -70.34 -17.47 4.19
C GLY A 567 -69.58 -18.73 4.60
N GLY A 568 -69.75 -19.19 5.85
CA GLY A 568 -69.73 -20.63 6.14
C GLY A 568 -68.42 -21.42 6.02
N PHE A 569 -67.25 -20.84 6.27
CA PHE A 569 -66.07 -21.61 6.70
C PHE A 569 -65.51 -21.03 8.00
N SER A 570 -66.06 -21.47 9.13
CA SER A 570 -65.54 -21.17 10.47
C SER A 570 -64.37 -22.10 10.79
N GLY A 571 -63.17 -21.73 10.35
CA GLY A 571 -61.91 -22.29 10.82
C GLY A 571 -60.90 -21.14 10.95
N PRO A 572 -59.98 -21.16 11.93
CA PRO A 572 -58.94 -20.14 12.00
C PRO A 572 -58.15 -20.15 10.69
N GLU A 573 -57.93 -18.97 10.09
CA GLU A 573 -57.05 -18.84 8.93
C GLU A 573 -55.70 -19.48 9.26
N PRO A 574 -55.17 -20.39 8.43
CA PRO A 574 -53.89 -21.00 8.70
C PRO A 574 -52.83 -19.91 8.68
N GLU A 575 -52.16 -19.68 9.82
CA GLU A 575 -51.15 -18.64 9.98
C GLU A 575 -50.01 -18.74 8.93
N TRP A 576 -49.84 -19.90 8.31
CA TRP A 576 -48.76 -20.35 7.42
C TRP A 576 -48.94 -19.99 5.93
N GLN A 577 -49.79 -19.01 5.60
CA GLN A 577 -50.01 -18.65 4.20
C GLN A 577 -48.77 -17.98 3.60
N ASP A 578 -48.03 -18.77 2.83
CA ASP A 578 -46.94 -18.28 1.99
C ASP A 578 -47.50 -17.80 0.64
N GLY A 579 -47.07 -16.62 0.21
CA GLY A 579 -47.17 -16.20 -1.19
C GLY A 579 -46.21 -17.03 -2.07
N VAL A 580 -46.39 -16.95 -3.39
CA VAL A 580 -45.52 -17.63 -4.38
C VAL A 580 -44.18 -16.92 -4.49
#